data_AF-A0A372DTP2-F1
#
_entry.id   AF-A0A372DTP2-F1
#
_cell.length_a   1.000
_cell.length_b   1.000
_cell.length_c   1.000
_cell.angle_alpha   90.00
_cell.angle_beta   90.00
_cell.angle_gamma   90.00
#
_symmetry.space_group_name_H-M   'P 1'
#
loop_
_entity.id
_entity.type
_entity.pdbx_description
1 polymer ?
#
loop_
_entity_poly.entity_id
_entity_poly.type
_entity_poly.pdbx_seq_one_letter_code
_entity_poly.pdbx_strand_id
1 'polypeptide(L)' 'MSEYIHKSHNVTILLYHLVFPAKYRRAVFDEQVDEVLREVCLEIEKRYEVKFIEI' A
#
# COMPACT_ATOMS: atom_id res chain seq x y z
N MET A 1 11.49 -11.34 4.96
CA MET A 1 10.74 -12.48 5.51
C MET A 1 9.27 -12.15 5.42
N SER A 2 8.44 -13.06 4.94
CA SER A 2 6.99 -12.94 4.97
C SER A 2 6.48 -13.05 6.42
N GLU A 3 5.68 -12.09 6.87
CA GLU A 3 4.98 -12.14 8.15
C GLU A 3 3.57 -12.71 7.92
N TYR A 4 3.23 -13.79 8.62
CA TYR A 4 1.88 -14.36 8.60
C TYR A 4 0.96 -13.59 9.56
N ILE A 5 -0.28 -13.37 9.14
CA ILE A 5 -1.32 -12.80 10.00
C ILE A 5 -2.04 -13.96 10.69
N HIS A 6 -2.01 -13.96 12.02
CA HIS A 6 -2.68 -14.96 12.85
C HIS A 6 -3.93 -14.36 13.49
N LYS A 7 -5.08 -15.00 13.27
CA LYS A 7 -6.38 -14.72 13.91
C LYS A 7 -6.86 -15.99 14.62
N SER A 8 -7.92 -15.88 15.42
CA SER A 8 -8.40 -16.98 16.29
C SER A 8 -8.60 -18.32 15.59
N HIS A 9 -8.98 -18.31 14.31
CA HIS A 9 -9.26 -19.53 13.53
C HIS A 9 -8.61 -19.51 12.13
N ASN A 10 -7.66 -18.61 11.89
CA ASN A 10 -7.09 -18.43 10.56
C ASN A 10 -5.63 -17.99 10.64
N VAL A 11 -4.81 -18.53 9.74
CA VAL A 11 -3.44 -18.08 9.48
C VAL A 11 -3.33 -17.85 7.99
N THR A 12 -3.03 -16.62 7.59
CA THR A 12 -2.98 -16.24 6.18
C THR A 12 -1.82 -15.31 5.88
N ILE A 13 -1.40 -15.32 4.62
CA ILE A 13 -0.60 -14.28 4.00
C ILE A 13 -1.14 -14.06 2.60
N LEU A 14 -1.58 -12.84 2.31
CA LEU A 14 -2.13 -12.47 1.01
C LEU A 14 -1.28 -11.35 0.44
N LEU A 15 -0.69 -11.60 -0.72
CA LEU A 15 0.16 -10.63 -1.43
C LEU A 15 -0.51 -10.24 -2.74
N TYR A 16 -0.67 -8.94 -2.97
CA TYR A 16 -1.28 -8.39 -4.17
C TYR A 16 -0.36 -7.37 -4.82
N HIS A 17 -0.32 -7.36 -6.15
CA HIS A 17 0.31 -6.31 -6.94
C HIS A 17 -0.79 -5.44 -7.54
N LEU A 18 -0.89 -4.19 -7.08
CA LEU A 18 -1.95 -3.25 -7.47
C LEU A 18 -1.31 -2.06 -8.20
N VAL A 19 -1.87 -1.70 -9.36
CA VAL A 19 -1.38 -0.58 -10.19
C VAL A 19 -2.56 0.32 -10.55
N PHE A 20 -2.41 1.62 -10.30
CA PHE A 20 -3.46 2.60 -10.53
C PHE A 20 -2.95 3.75 -11.41
N PRO A 21 -3.56 4.03 -12.56
CA PRO A 21 -3.18 5.17 -13.40
C PRO A 21 -3.74 6.48 -12.84
N ALA A 22 -3.03 7.59 -13.06
CA ALA A 22 -3.57 8.92 -12.81
C ALA A 22 -4.78 9.20 -13.71
N LYS A 23 -5.67 10.07 -13.25
CA LYS A 23 -6.83 10.53 -14.03
C LYS A 23 -6.36 11.08 -15.39
N TYR A 24 -6.96 10.59 -16.47
CA TYR A 24 -6.60 10.90 -17.85
C TYR A 24 -5.16 10.53 -18.26
N ARG A 25 -4.48 9.64 -17.51
CA ARG A 25 -3.08 9.21 -17.75
C ARG A 25 -2.10 10.38 -17.86
N ARG A 26 -2.37 11.48 -17.16
CA ARG A 26 -1.48 12.64 -17.11
C ARG A 26 -0.24 12.31 -16.27
N ALA A 27 0.92 12.79 -16.70
CA ALA A 27 2.15 12.72 -15.93
C ALA A 27 2.12 13.80 -14.83
N VAL A 28 1.48 13.48 -13.71
CA VAL A 28 1.27 14.38 -12.55
C VAL A 28 2.09 14.01 -11.32
N PHE A 29 2.86 12.92 -11.40
CA PHE A 29 3.73 12.47 -10.31
C PHE A 29 5.08 13.16 -10.47
N ASP A 30 5.32 14.18 -9.65
CA ASP A 30 6.63 14.75 -9.37
C ASP A 30 7.12 14.28 -7.99
N GLU A 31 8.33 14.69 -7.59
CA GLU A 31 8.93 14.29 -6.30
C GLU A 31 8.05 14.67 -5.10
N GLN A 32 7.37 15.81 -5.14
CA GLN A 32 6.52 16.28 -4.05
C GLN A 32 5.23 15.44 -3.96
N VAL A 33 4.59 15.17 -5.10
CA VAL A 33 3.38 14.33 -5.15
C VAL A 33 3.69 12.90 -4.72
N ASP A 34 4.86 12.37 -5.09
CA ASP A 34 5.33 11.04 -4.68
C ASP A 34 5.50 10.93 -3.16
N GLU A 35 6.15 11.93 -2.54
CA GLU A 35 6.35 11.96 -1.08
C GLU A 35 5.01 11.99 -0.33
N VAL A 36 4.10 12.87 -0.73
CA VAL A 36 2.77 12.98 -0.12
C VAL A 36 1.97 11.68 -0.28
N LEU A 37 2.04 11.04 -1.45
CA LEU A 37 1.35 9.77 -1.69
C LEU A 37 1.89 8.66 -0.77
N ARG A 38 3.21 8.58 -0.61
CA ARG A 38 3.86 7.64 0.30
C ARG A 38 3.39 7.86 1.74
N GLU A 39 3.37 9.11 2.22
CA GLU A 39 2.89 9.44 3.56
C GLU A 39 1.42 9.02 3.77
N VAL A 40 0.55 9.29 2.80
CA VAL A 40 -0.87 8.90 2.87
C VAL A 40 -1.00 7.37 2.97
N CYS A 41 -0.24 6.60 2.19
CA CYS A 41 -0.26 5.14 2.26
C CYS A 41 0.26 4.62 3.61
N LEU A 42 1.31 5.23 4.18
CA LEU A 42 1.78 4.88 5.52
C LEU A 42 0.72 5.18 6.60
N GLU A 43 -0.02 6.27 6.47
CA GLU A 43 -1.15 6.58 7.36
C GLU A 43 -2.33 5.61 7.20
N ILE A 44 -2.56 5.09 5.99
CA ILE A 44 -3.55 4.04 5.73
C ILE A 44 -3.12 2.72 6.40
N GLU A 45 -1.86 2.31 6.24
CA GLU A 45 -1.30 1.12 6.89
C GLU A 45 -1.41 1.16 8.42
N LYS A 46 -1.28 2.33 9.05
CA LYS A 46 -1.49 2.47 10.50
C LYS A 46 -2.93 2.22 10.95
N ARG A 47 -3.92 2.35 10.06
CA ARG A 47 -5.36 2.29 10.38
C ARG A 47 -6.01 0.97 9.99
N TYR A 48 -5.42 0.25 9.05
CA TYR A 48 -5.98 -0.97 8.48
C TYR A 48 -4.95 -2.11 8.53
N GLU A 49 -5.40 -3.36 8.55
CA GLU A 49 -4.52 -4.53 8.53
C GLU A 49 -3.98 -4.81 7.11
N VAL A 50 -3.30 -3.81 6.53
CA VAL A 50 -2.66 -3.85 5.22
C VAL A 50 -1.22 -3.37 5.40
N LYS A 51 -0.27 -4.03 4.73
CA LYS A 51 1.15 -3.67 4.75
C LYS A 51 1.62 -3.39 3.32
N PHE A 52 2.18 -2.20 3.08
CA PHE A 52 2.80 -1.86 1.81
C PHE A 52 4.23 -2.40 1.79
N ILE A 53 4.55 -3.26 0.81
CA ILE A 53 5.90 -3.82 0.65
C ILE A 53 6.77 -2.89 -0.21
N GLU A 54 6.18 -2.32 -1.26
CA GLU A 54 6.81 -1.39 -2.18
C GLU A 54 5.82 -0.28 -2.52
N ILE A 55 6.27 0.97 -2.38
CA ILE A 55 5.52 2.18 -2.72
C ILE A 55 6.47 3.35 -3.03
#